data_AF-A0A5S4X3Q3-F1
#
_entry.id   AF-A0A5S4X3Q3-F1
#
_cell.length_a   1.000
_cell.length_b   1.000
_cell.length_c   1.000
_cell.angle_alpha   90.00
_cell.angle_beta   90.00
_cell.angle_gamma   90.00
#
_symmetry.space_group_name_H-M   'P 1'
#
loop_
_entity.id
_entity.type
_entity.pdbx_description
1 polymer ?
#
loop_
_entity_poly.entity_id
_entity_poly.type
_entity_poly.pdbx_seq_one_letter_code
_entity_poly.pdbx_strand_id
1 'polypeptide(L)' 'MKRSPKHETLDLAEMRRQITALRSRHSENLQITYLLNRLLIKIAYLSEPESAAHAEQLREAFATTMADIEKRIRP' A
#
# COMPACT_ATOMS: atom_id res chain seq x y z
N MET A 1 4.37 20.90 -28.41
CA MET A 1 4.64 20.91 -26.95
C MET A 1 4.79 19.47 -26.47
N LYS A 2 5.99 19.07 -26.05
CA LYS A 2 6.23 17.74 -25.45
C LYS A 2 5.56 17.74 -24.08
N ARG A 3 4.53 16.91 -23.89
CA ARG A 3 3.95 16.67 -22.56
C ARG A 3 5.05 16.05 -21.71
N SER A 4 5.49 16.76 -20.67
CA SER A 4 6.36 16.18 -19.64
C SER A 4 5.77 14.83 -19.22
N PRO A 5 6.59 13.78 -18.98
CA PRO A 5 6.06 12.53 -18.46
C PRO A 5 5.37 12.91 -17.15
N LYS A 6 4.03 12.85 -17.13
CA LYS A 6 3.26 13.01 -15.91
C LYS A 6 3.93 12.04 -14.95
N HIS A 7 4.54 12.55 -13.88
CA HIS A 7 4.98 11.71 -12.78
C HIS A 7 3.84 10.75 -12.51
N GLU A 8 4.08 9.46 -12.71
CA GLU A 8 3.07 8.43 -12.59
C GLU A 8 2.58 8.51 -11.14
N THR A 9 1.45 9.20 -10.95
CA THR A 9 0.90 9.48 -9.64
C THR A 9 0.55 8.12 -9.04
N LEU A 10 1.02 7.88 -7.82
CA LEU A 10 0.78 6.63 -7.12
C LEU A 10 -0.72 6.34 -7.10
N ASP A 11 -1.14 5.21 -7.69
CA ASP A 11 -2.55 4.80 -7.69
C ASP A 11 -2.94 4.25 -6.30
N LEU A 12 -3.44 5.15 -5.46
CA LEU A 12 -3.91 4.81 -4.13
C LEU A 12 -5.17 3.91 -4.16
N ALA A 13 -5.98 3.98 -5.21
CA ALA A 13 -7.15 3.12 -5.34
C ALA A 13 -6.73 1.67 -5.56
N GLU A 14 -5.75 1.45 -6.44
CA GLU A 14 -5.16 0.14 -6.67
C GLU A 14 -4.45 -0.41 -5.43
N MET A 15 -3.68 0.43 -4.73
CA MET A 15 -3.04 0.03 -3.47
C MET A 15 -4.06 -0.44 -2.43
N ARG A 16 -5.19 0.27 -2.26
CA ARG A 16 -6.28 -0.14 -1.36
C ARG A 16 -6.92 -1.46 -1.79
N ARG A 17 -7.11 -1.67 -3.09
CA ARG A 17 -7.64 -2.95 -3.63
C ARG A 17 -6.73 -4.11 -3.25
N GLN A 18 -5.42 -3.96 -3.47
CA GLN A 18 -4.44 -5.00 -3.13
C GLN A 18 -4.41 -5.31 -1.63
N ILE A 19 -4.38 -4.28 -0.77
CA ILE A 19 -4.42 -4.46 0.69
C ILE A 19 -5.69 -5.20 1.12
N THR A 20 -6.84 -4.81 0.58
CA THR A 20 -8.13 -5.43 0.92
C THR A 20 -8.19 -6.89 0.48
N ALA A 21 -7.70 -7.20 -0.72
CA ALA A 21 -7.62 -8.57 -1.22
C ALA A 21 -6.70 -9.44 -0.36
N LEU A 22 -5.51 -8.96 -0.01
CA LEU A 22 -4.60 -9.66 0.89
C LEU A 22 -5.21 -9.87 2.28
N ARG A 23 -5.90 -8.85 2.82
CA ARG A 23 -6.55 -8.95 4.13
C ARG A 23 -7.63 -10.02 4.12
N SER A 24 -8.41 -10.11 3.03
CA SER A 24 -9.43 -11.15 2.85
C SER A 24 -8.81 -12.55 2.78
N ARG A 25 -7.65 -12.70 2.12
CA ARG A 25 -6.95 -13.99 1.99
C ARG A 25 -6.34 -14.48 3.29
N HIS A 26 -5.95 -13.56 4.18
CA HIS A 26 -5.30 -13.86 5.45
C HIS A 26 -6.17 -13.48 6.65
N SER A 27 -7.50 -13.53 6.51
CA SER A 27 -8.44 -13.02 7.52
C SER A 27 -8.27 -13.64 8.91
N GLU A 28 -7.82 -14.90 8.98
CA GLU A 28 -7.58 -15.63 10.24
C GLU A 28 -6.20 -15.36 10.84
N ASN A 29 -5.26 -14.78 10.07
CA ASN A 29 -3.94 -14.44 10.56
C ASN A 29 -3.95 -13.02 11.15
N LEU A 30 -4.15 -12.93 12.46
CA LEU A 30 -4.22 -11.66 13.19
C LEU A 30 -2.98 -10.76 13.00
N GLN A 31 -1.79 -11.35 12.85
CA GLN A 31 -0.57 -10.56 12.64
C GLN A 31 -0.55 -9.92 11.24
N ILE A 32 -0.89 -10.68 10.21
CA ILE A 32 -0.96 -10.17 8.83
C ILE A 32 -2.08 -9.11 8.71
N THR A 33 -3.26 -9.38 9.26
CA THR A 33 -4.39 -8.43 9.21
C THR A 33 -4.06 -7.13 9.94
N TYR A 34 -3.34 -7.18 11.07
CA TYR A 34 -2.87 -5.98 11.77
C TYR A 34 -1.96 -5.10 10.90
N LEU A 35 -0.96 -5.70 10.23
CA LEU A 35 -0.04 -4.98 9.34
C LEU A 35 -0.79 -4.31 8.18
N LEU A 36 -1.70 -5.05 7.54
CA LEU A 36 -2.52 -4.54 6.44
C LEU A 36 -3.46 -3.42 6.87
N ASN A 37 -4.10 -3.54 8.03
CA ASN A 37 -5.00 -2.51 8.55
C ASN A 37 -4.25 -1.21 8.87
N ARG A 38 -3.04 -1.31 9.43
CA ARG A 38 -2.20 -0.14 9.71
C ARG A 38 -1.86 0.62 8.42
N LEU A 39 -1.58 -0.09 7.34
CA LEU A 39 -1.33 0.52 6.04
C LEU A 39 -2.60 1.12 5.42
N LEU A 40 -3.72 0.40 5.52
CA LEU A 40 -5.01 0.87 5.01
C LEU A 40 -5.43 2.20 5.66
N ILE A 41 -5.27 2.35 6.98
CA ILE A 41 -5.61 3.58 7.71
C ILE A 41 -4.81 4.78 7.19
N LYS A 42 -3.52 4.59 6.89
CA LYS A 42 -2.66 5.66 6.37
C LYS A 42 -3.13 6.23 5.04
N ILE A 43 -3.75 5.39 4.21
CA ILE A 43 -4.18 5.78 2.85
C ILE A 43 -5.69 5.95 2.71
N ALA A 44 -6.49 5.61 3.73
CA ALA A 44 -7.96 5.53 3.65
C ALA A 44 -8.62 6.87 3.24
N TYR A 45 -8.04 7.99 3.66
CA TYR A 45 -8.61 9.32 3.43
C TYR A 45 -7.90 10.09 2.30
N LEU A 46 -6.89 9.49 1.65
CA LEU A 46 -6.10 10.15 0.61
C LEU A 46 -6.65 9.83 -0.78
N SER A 47 -7.19 10.82 -1.49
CA SER A 47 -7.55 10.66 -2.91
C SER A 47 -6.30 10.56 -3.80
N GLU A 48 -5.23 11.26 -3.43
CA GLU A 48 -3.93 11.27 -4.09
C GLU A 48 -2.82 11.57 -3.06
N PRO A 49 -1.54 11.29 -3.36
CA PRO A 49 -0.44 11.71 -2.50
C PRO A 49 -0.31 13.23 -2.47
N GLU A 50 -0.06 13.79 -1.28
CA GLU A 50 0.08 15.25 -1.08
C GLU A 50 1.31 15.85 -1.79
N SER A 51 2.32 15.02 -2.08
CA SER A 51 3.54 15.42 -2.78
C SER A 51 4.26 14.20 -3.36
N ALA A 52 5.29 14.43 -4.18
CA ALA A 52 6.16 13.36 -4.66
C ALA A 52 6.88 12.63 -3.51
N ALA A 53 7.30 13.36 -2.48
CA ALA A 53 7.92 12.78 -1.30
C ALA A 53 6.93 11.90 -0.51
N HIS A 54 5.68 12.36 -0.36
CA HIS A 54 4.63 11.56 0.27
C HIS A 54 4.33 10.30 -0.56
N ALA A 55 4.27 10.41 -1.89
CA ALA A 55 4.10 9.25 -2.76
C ALA A 55 5.20 8.19 -2.54
N GLU A 56 6.45 8.63 -2.43
CA GLU A 56 7.57 7.70 -2.19
C GLU A 56 7.51 7.05 -0.81
N GLN A 57 7.19 7.81 0.23
CA GLN A 57 6.95 7.26 1.58
C GLN A 57 5.84 6.20 1.59
N LEU A 58 4.77 6.41 0.82
CA LEU A 58 3.68 5.44 0.70
C LEU A 58 4.13 4.18 -0.06
N ARG A 59 4.93 4.32 -1.13
CA ARG A 59 5.51 3.18 -1.84
C ARG A 59 6.43 2.36 -0.96
N GLU A 60 7.35 3.00 -0.24
CA GLU A 60 8.25 2.35 0.70
C GLU A 60 7.48 1.62 1.79
N ALA A 61 6.50 2.30 2.42
CA ALA A 61 5.67 1.69 3.46
C ALA A 61 4.90 0.47 2.94
N PHE A 62 4.38 0.53 1.71
CA PHE A 62 3.71 -0.60 1.07
C PHE A 62 4.68 -1.75 0.82
N ALA A 63 5.83 -1.48 0.17
CA ALA A 63 6.83 -2.48 -0.16
C ALA A 63 7.40 -3.18 1.09
N THR A 64 7.73 -2.41 2.14
CA THR A 64 8.19 -2.96 3.42
C THR A 64 7.11 -3.84 4.04
N THR A 65 5.84 -3.40 4.04
CA THR A 65 4.73 -4.19 4.60
C THR A 65 4.53 -5.51 3.83
N MET A 66 4.63 -5.49 2.50
CA MET A 66 4.51 -6.70 1.68
C MET A 66 5.66 -7.68 1.95
N ALA A 67 6.90 -7.20 2.02
CA ALA A 67 8.05 -8.04 2.35
C ALA A 67 7.93 -8.67 3.75
N ASP A 68 7.39 -7.91 4.70
CA ASP A 68 7.11 -8.38 6.05
C ASP A 68 6.02 -9.45 6.10
N ILE A 69 4.98 -9.30 5.28
CA ILE A 69 3.93 -10.31 5.15
C ILE A 69 4.49 -11.58 4.51
N GLU A 70 5.30 -11.46 3.45
CA GLU A 70 5.91 -12.61 2.77
C GLU A 70 6.75 -13.45 3.72
N LYS A 71 7.58 -12.81 4.57
CA LYS A 71 8.38 -13.48 5.61
C LYS A 71 7.53 -14.23 6.65
N ARG A 72 6.26 -13.87 6.82
CA ARG A 72 5.33 -14.51 7.77
C ARG A 72 4.45 -15.58 7.12
N ILE A 73 4.34 -15.55 5.79
CA ILE A 73 3.64 -16.59 5.00
C ILE A 73 4.58 -17.75 4.70
N ARG A 74 5.86 -17.47 4.43
CA ARG A 74 6.87 -18.49 4.18
C ARG A 74 7.40 -19.02 5.53
N PRO A 75 7.21 -20.31 5.86
CA PRO A 75 7.77 -20.93 7.06
C PRO A 75 9.30 -21.03 6.98
#